data_AF-A0A839ZZ16-F1
#
_entry.id   AF-A0A839ZZ16-F1
#
_cell.length_a   1.000
_cell.length_b   1.000
_cell.length_c   1.000
_cell.angle_alpha   90.00
_cell.angle_beta   90.00
_cell.angle_gamma   90.00
#
_symmetry.space_group_name_H-M   'P 1'
#
loop_
_entity.id
_entity.type
_entity.pdbx_description
1 polymer ?
#
loop_
_entity_poly.entity_id
_entity_poly.type
_entity_poly.pdbx_seq_one_letter_code
_entity_poly.pdbx_strand_id
1 'polypeptide(L)'
;MRRVLPIVVAVLLAPVPSLAQERSPEMRRTLAELSRVLGESHALRQACEGNDDQYWRTRMNRLVETEGGDPEAEARLKDQFNAGFAEGRRLYRGCDDSTRRAQGLMAARGRELATTLSHARYRSGVMQPMPEDEGVTAEPEPR
;
A
#
# COMPACT_ATOMS: atom_id res chain seq x y z
N MET A 1 -25.36 34.67 54.22
CA MET A 1 -25.01 33.25 54.01
C MET A 1 -24.63 33.07 52.55
N ARG A 2 -23.34 32.91 52.26
CA ARG A 2 -22.78 32.91 50.90
C ARG A 2 -22.75 31.46 50.38
N ARG A 3 -23.61 31.17 49.40
CA ARG A 3 -23.68 29.87 48.71
C ARG A 3 -22.47 29.74 47.78
N VAL A 4 -21.75 28.63 47.88
CA VAL A 4 -20.68 28.28 46.93
C VAL A 4 -21.10 26.94 46.31
N LEU A 5 -21.39 26.94 45.01
CA LEU A 5 -21.73 25.73 44.25
C LEU A 5 -20.49 25.30 43.46
N PRO A 6 -20.05 24.03 43.53
CA PRO A 6 -18.86 23.58 42.82
C PRO A 6 -19.16 23.43 41.33
N ILE A 7 -18.34 24.08 40.49
CA ILE A 7 -18.35 23.89 39.04
C ILE A 7 -17.68 22.55 38.74
N VAL A 8 -18.48 21.56 38.35
CA VAL A 8 -17.98 20.31 37.78
C VAL A 8 -17.66 20.58 36.31
N VAL A 9 -16.37 20.67 35.99
CA VAL A 9 -15.90 20.77 34.60
C VAL A 9 -15.93 19.37 34.00
N ALA A 10 -16.96 19.08 33.21
CA ALA A 10 -17.02 17.88 32.39
C ALA A 10 -16.11 18.05 31.17
N VAL A 11 -14.96 17.35 31.16
CA VAL A 11 -14.08 17.27 30.00
C VAL A 11 -14.76 16.38 28.96
N LEU A 12 -15.33 17.00 27.92
CA LEU A 12 -15.86 16.33 26.74
C LEU A 12 -14.67 15.81 25.91
N LEU A 13 -14.36 14.51 26.02
CA LEU A 13 -13.57 13.83 25.01
C LEU A 13 -14.44 13.65 23.75
N ALA A 14 -14.32 14.56 22.79
CA ALA A 14 -14.87 14.36 21.46
C ALA A 14 -14.06 13.27 20.73
N PRO A 15 -14.71 12.31 20.04
CA PRO A 15 -14.01 11.34 19.21
C PRO A 15 -13.36 12.08 18.04
N VAL A 16 -12.04 12.13 18.03
CA VAL A 16 -11.28 12.64 16.89
C VAL A 16 -11.41 11.60 15.78
N PRO A 17 -11.86 11.96 14.56
CA PRO A 17 -11.88 11.00 13.46
C PRO A 17 -10.45 10.50 13.26
N SER A 18 -10.27 9.18 13.36
CA SER A 18 -9.03 8.55 12.96
C SER A 18 -8.89 8.78 11.46
N LEU A 19 -7.99 9.66 11.06
CA LEU A 19 -7.59 9.82 9.67
C LEU A 19 -6.82 8.56 9.28
N ALA A 20 -7.55 7.46 9.01
CA ALA A 20 -7.02 6.32 8.28
C ALA A 20 -6.29 6.90 7.06
N GLN A 21 -4.98 6.69 6.96
CA GLN A 21 -4.06 7.40 6.07
C GLN A 21 -4.74 7.71 4.72
N GLU A 22 -5.24 8.94 4.55
CA GLU A 22 -5.98 9.30 3.35
C GLU A 22 -4.98 9.26 2.19
N ARG A 23 -5.03 8.18 1.42
CA ARG A 23 -4.19 8.05 0.24
C ARG A 23 -4.68 8.99 -0.83
N SER A 24 -3.74 9.70 -1.44
CA SER A 24 -4.04 10.53 -2.60
C SER A 24 -4.75 9.69 -3.68
N PRO A 25 -5.61 10.30 -4.50
CA PRO A 25 -6.25 9.62 -5.62
C PRO A 25 -5.26 8.84 -6.51
N GLU A 26 -4.06 9.38 -6.72
CA GLU A 26 -2.98 8.78 -7.51
C GLU A 26 -2.41 7.53 -6.83
N MET A 27 -2.17 7.58 -5.51
CA MET A 27 -1.73 6.41 -4.74
C MET A 27 -2.79 5.30 -4.77
N ARG A 28 -4.06 5.66 -4.62
CA ARG A 28 -5.18 4.69 -4.69
C ARG A 28 -5.26 4.02 -6.07
N ARG A 29 -5.08 4.78 -7.15
CA ARG A 29 -5.01 4.23 -8.52
C ARG A 29 -3.81 3.32 -8.71
N THR A 30 -2.64 3.73 -8.23
CA THR A 30 -1.40 2.94 -8.35
C THR A 30 -1.48 1.63 -7.57
N LEU A 31 -2.10 1.64 -6.38
CA LEU A 31 -2.36 0.42 -5.59
C LEU A 31 -3.35 -0.53 -6.29
N ALA A 32 -4.41 0.01 -6.87
CA ALA A 32 -5.37 -0.75 -7.66
C ALA A 32 -4.67 -1.43 -8.86
N GLU A 33 -3.78 -0.70 -9.55
CA GLU A 33 -3.00 -1.27 -10.65
C GLU A 33 -2.00 -2.34 -10.19
N LEU A 34 -1.30 -2.09 -9.07
CA LEU A 34 -0.40 -3.08 -8.48
C LEU A 34 -1.16 -4.36 -8.14
N SER A 35 -2.33 -4.24 -7.54
CA SER A 35 -3.19 -5.38 -7.23
C SER A 35 -3.55 -6.20 -8.47
N ARG A 36 -3.93 -5.53 -9.57
CA ARG A 36 -4.20 -6.19 -10.85
C ARG A 36 -2.98 -6.95 -11.36
N VAL A 37 -1.79 -6.36 -11.31
CA VAL A 37 -0.53 -7.01 -11.72
C VAL A 37 -0.21 -8.22 -10.85
N LEU A 38 -0.47 -8.17 -9.54
CA LEU A 38 -0.32 -9.33 -8.65
C LEU A 38 -1.30 -10.46 -9.01
N GLY A 39 -2.53 -10.11 -9.38
CA GLY A 39 -3.53 -11.06 -9.86
C GLY A 39 -3.09 -11.78 -11.14
N GLU A 40 -2.61 -11.03 -12.13
CA GLU A 40 -2.08 -11.61 -13.38
C GLU A 40 -0.84 -12.46 -13.12
N SER A 41 0.06 -12.00 -12.25
CA SER A 41 1.24 -12.77 -11.81
C SER A 41 0.86 -14.09 -11.14
N HIS A 42 -0.23 -14.10 -10.37
CA HIS A 42 -0.76 -15.31 -9.76
C HIS A 42 -1.25 -16.32 -10.80
N ALA A 43 -2.01 -15.87 -11.80
CA ALA A 43 -2.49 -16.73 -12.88
C ALA A 43 -1.33 -17.35 -13.67
N LEU A 44 -0.36 -16.53 -14.05
CA LEU A 44 0.85 -16.96 -14.76
C LEU A 44 1.66 -17.98 -13.95
N ARG A 45 1.77 -17.77 -12.63
CA ARG A 45 2.48 -18.69 -11.75
C ARG A 45 1.72 -20.01 -11.58
N GLN A 46 0.40 -19.99 -11.39
CA GLN A 46 -0.38 -21.23 -11.35
C GLN A 46 -0.27 -22.04 -12.65
N ALA A 47 -0.18 -21.37 -13.80
CA ALA A 47 0.02 -22.04 -15.09
C ALA A 47 1.34 -22.84 -15.16
N CYS A 48 2.35 -22.46 -14.36
CA CYS A 48 3.68 -23.11 -14.30
C CYS A 48 3.89 -24.02 -13.09
N GLU A 49 3.36 -23.63 -11.92
CA GLU A 49 3.65 -24.27 -10.64
C GLU A 49 2.46 -25.11 -10.13
N GLY A 50 1.32 -25.04 -10.81
CA GLY A 50 0.08 -25.71 -10.43
C GLY A 50 -0.92 -24.80 -9.69
N ASN A 51 -2.19 -25.21 -9.69
CA ASN A 51 -3.31 -24.41 -9.19
C ASN A 51 -3.25 -24.13 -7.67
N ASP A 52 -2.51 -24.93 -6.92
CA ASP A 52 -2.38 -24.79 -5.48
C ASP A 52 -1.33 -23.74 -5.06
N ASP A 53 -0.54 -23.19 -6.00
CA ASP A 53 0.44 -22.15 -5.67
C ASP A 53 -0.23 -20.91 -5.07
N GLN A 54 0.15 -20.54 -3.84
CA GLN A 54 -0.41 -19.39 -3.11
C GLN A 54 0.54 -18.19 -3.04
N TYR A 55 1.68 -18.21 -3.74
CA TYR A 55 2.77 -17.25 -3.54
C TYR A 55 2.33 -15.79 -3.66
N TRP A 56 1.57 -15.48 -4.71
CA TRP A 56 1.06 -14.13 -4.96
C TRP A 56 -0.20 -13.82 -4.14
N ARG A 57 -1.03 -14.83 -3.84
CA ARG A 57 -2.22 -14.64 -3.01
C ARG A 57 -1.86 -14.25 -1.57
N THR A 58 -0.84 -14.87 -0.97
CA THR A 58 -0.34 -14.45 0.35
C THR A 58 0.18 -13.02 0.35
N ARG A 59 0.82 -12.57 -0.74
CA ARG A 59 1.29 -11.18 -0.87
C ARG A 59 0.15 -10.19 -1.06
N MET A 60 -0.87 -10.58 -1.83
CA MET A 60 -2.09 -9.79 -1.97
C MET A 60 -2.79 -9.60 -0.62
N ASN A 61 -2.88 -10.64 0.21
CA ASN A 61 -3.46 -10.53 1.54
C ASN A 61 -2.71 -9.50 2.40
N ARG A 62 -1.37 -9.54 2.40
CA ARG A 62 -0.56 -8.52 3.11
C ARG A 62 -0.76 -7.11 2.55
N LEU A 63 -0.93 -6.98 1.24
CA LEU A 63 -1.25 -5.69 0.61
C LEU A 63 -2.60 -5.17 1.11
N VAL A 64 -3.63 -6.01 1.18
CA VAL A 64 -4.93 -5.63 1.74
C VAL A 64 -4.84 -5.28 3.21
N GLU A 65 -4.13 -6.06 4.03
CA GLU A 65 -3.95 -5.79 5.46
C GLU A 65 -3.29 -4.42 5.69
N THR A 66 -2.31 -4.08 4.86
CA THR A 66 -1.54 -2.83 5.00
C THR A 66 -2.23 -1.64 4.36
N GLU A 67 -2.87 -1.86 3.20
CA GLU A 67 -3.35 -0.80 2.33
C GLU A 67 -4.88 -0.72 2.21
N GLY A 68 -5.60 -1.68 2.81
CA GLY A 68 -7.06 -1.76 2.81
C GLY A 68 -7.70 -0.58 3.49
N GLY A 69 -7.32 -0.23 4.72
CA GLY A 69 -7.75 0.99 5.44
C GLY A 69 -9.23 1.07 5.82
N ASP A 70 -10.12 0.76 4.88
CA ASP A 70 -11.58 0.69 5.00
C ASP A 70 -12.14 -0.42 4.09
N PRO A 71 -13.41 -0.84 4.28
CA PRO A 71 -14.01 -1.93 3.48
C PRO A 71 -14.10 -1.66 1.98
N GLU A 72 -14.27 -0.40 1.55
CA GLU A 72 -14.40 -0.05 0.13
C GLU A 72 -13.04 -0.17 -0.58
N ALA A 73 -11.99 0.33 0.06
CA ALA A 73 -10.63 0.23 -0.42
C ALA A 73 -10.12 -1.22 -0.43
N GLU A 74 -10.44 -2.01 0.60
CA GLU A 74 -10.21 -3.45 0.60
C GLU A 74 -10.90 -4.15 -0.57
N ALA A 75 -12.21 -3.89 -0.78
CA ALA A 75 -12.97 -4.49 -1.87
C ALA A 75 -12.36 -4.14 -3.23
N ARG A 76 -12.04 -2.86 -3.47
CA ARG A 76 -11.39 -2.40 -4.70
C ARG A 76 -10.07 -3.11 -4.97
N LEU A 77 -9.24 -3.31 -3.94
CA LEU A 77 -7.99 -4.05 -4.09
C LEU A 77 -8.25 -5.50 -4.49
N LYS A 78 -9.18 -6.19 -3.81
CA LYS A 78 -9.54 -7.58 -4.13
C LYS A 78 -10.12 -7.71 -5.54
N ASP A 79 -10.98 -6.79 -5.95
CA ASP A 79 -11.60 -6.80 -7.28
C ASP A 79 -10.55 -6.67 -8.39
N GLN A 80 -9.57 -5.79 -8.22
CA GLN A 80 -8.50 -5.64 -9.21
C GLN A 80 -7.62 -6.88 -9.30
N PHE A 81 -7.28 -7.50 -8.16
CA PHE A 81 -6.57 -8.77 -8.15
C PHE A 81 -7.35 -9.84 -8.92
N ASN A 82 -8.64 -9.99 -8.62
CA ASN A 82 -9.51 -10.96 -9.29
C ASN A 82 -9.61 -10.69 -10.80
N ALA A 83 -9.70 -9.42 -11.20
CA ALA A 83 -9.73 -9.04 -12.61
C ALA A 83 -8.42 -9.38 -13.33
N GLY A 84 -7.27 -9.11 -12.72
CA GLY A 84 -5.97 -9.49 -13.28
C GLY A 84 -5.78 -11.00 -13.36
N PHE A 85 -6.22 -11.73 -12.33
CA PHE A 85 -6.18 -13.19 -12.30
C PHE A 85 -7.05 -13.82 -13.40
N ALA A 86 -8.28 -13.35 -13.57
CA ALA A 86 -9.19 -13.82 -14.61
C ALA A 86 -8.60 -13.58 -16.02
N GLU A 87 -8.02 -12.40 -16.25
CA GLU A 87 -7.39 -12.08 -17.53
C GLU A 87 -6.16 -12.95 -17.81
N GLY A 88 -5.25 -13.07 -16.83
CA GLY A 88 -4.08 -13.93 -16.96
C GLY A 88 -4.44 -15.38 -17.26
N ARG A 89 -5.46 -15.92 -16.58
CA ARG A 89 -5.97 -17.28 -16.85
C ARG A 89 -6.57 -17.46 -18.24
N ARG A 90 -7.19 -16.41 -18.78
CA ARG A 90 -7.78 -16.42 -20.12
C ARG A 90 -6.70 -16.47 -21.20
N LEU A 91 -5.63 -15.71 -21.02
CA LEU A 91 -4.54 -15.56 -21.97
C LEU A 91 -3.51 -16.70 -21.89
N TYR A 92 -3.17 -17.15 -20.69
CA TYR A 92 -2.06 -18.07 -20.44
C TYR A 92 -2.56 -19.37 -19.80
N ARG A 93 -2.88 -20.36 -20.65
CA ARG A 93 -3.49 -21.64 -20.20
C ARG A 93 -2.48 -22.72 -19.80
N GLY A 94 -1.18 -22.50 -20.00
CA GLY A 94 -0.13 -23.46 -19.65
C GLY A 94 1.26 -22.79 -19.63
N CYS A 95 2.27 -23.55 -19.16
CA CYS A 95 3.62 -23.04 -18.99
C CYS A 95 4.51 -23.19 -20.23
N ASP A 96 4.31 -22.30 -21.20
CA ASP A 96 5.20 -22.14 -22.35
C ASP A 96 6.14 -20.92 -22.20
N ASP A 97 6.96 -20.67 -23.22
CA ASP A 97 7.90 -19.55 -23.20
C ASP A 97 7.18 -18.18 -23.19
N SER A 98 5.96 -18.09 -23.73
CA SER A 98 5.18 -16.86 -23.70
C SER A 98 4.70 -16.55 -22.28
N THR A 99 4.24 -17.56 -21.54
CA THR A 99 3.87 -17.45 -20.12
C THR A 99 5.08 -17.05 -19.27
N ARG A 100 6.24 -17.69 -19.47
CA ARG A 100 7.47 -17.32 -18.75
C ARG A 100 7.93 -15.89 -19.03
N ARG A 101 7.85 -15.44 -20.29
CA ARG A 101 8.14 -14.03 -20.64
C ARG A 101 7.15 -13.09 -19.96
N ALA A 102 5.86 -13.41 -19.97
CA ALA A 102 4.83 -12.61 -19.31
C ALA A 102 5.07 -12.51 -17.79
N GLN A 103 5.53 -13.56 -17.13
CA GLN A 103 5.93 -13.50 -15.72
C GLN A 103 7.02 -12.45 -15.48
N GLY A 104 8.05 -12.42 -16.35
CA GLY A 104 9.11 -11.43 -16.29
C GLY A 104 8.60 -10.00 -16.49
N LEU A 105 7.69 -9.80 -17.46
CA LEU A 105 7.06 -8.50 -17.72
C LEU A 105 6.20 -8.02 -16.55
N MET A 106 5.37 -8.89 -15.98
CA MET A 106 4.54 -8.56 -14.81
C MET A 106 5.41 -8.27 -13.58
N ALA A 107 6.50 -9.00 -13.38
CA ALA A 107 7.45 -8.70 -12.31
C ALA A 107 8.11 -7.32 -12.51
N ALA A 108 8.45 -6.94 -13.73
CA ALA A 108 8.99 -5.62 -14.03
C ALA A 108 7.95 -4.51 -13.76
N ARG A 109 6.71 -4.68 -14.24
CA ARG A 109 5.62 -3.72 -14.00
C ARG A 109 5.31 -3.58 -12.51
N GLY A 110 5.27 -4.69 -11.77
CA GLY A 110 5.04 -4.68 -10.33
C GLY A 110 6.12 -3.91 -9.58
N ARG A 111 7.40 -4.04 -9.96
CA ARG A 111 8.51 -3.26 -9.38
C ARG A 111 8.36 -1.76 -9.66
N GLU A 112 7.98 -1.39 -10.87
CA GLU A 112 7.75 0.01 -11.26
C GLU A 112 6.64 0.65 -10.42
N LEU A 113 5.51 -0.04 -10.26
CA LEU A 113 4.38 0.43 -9.46
C LEU A 113 4.74 0.53 -7.98
N ALA A 114 5.44 -0.47 -7.44
CA ALA A 114 5.91 -0.44 -6.06
C ALA A 114 6.86 0.74 -5.80
N THR A 115 7.80 0.99 -6.71
CA THR A 115 8.73 2.13 -6.65
C THR A 115 7.98 3.46 -6.69
N THR A 116 6.97 3.56 -7.56
CA THR A 116 6.10 4.74 -7.66
C THR A 116 5.38 5.03 -6.33
N LEU A 117 4.85 4.00 -5.68
CA LEU A 117 4.21 4.11 -4.36
C LEU A 117 5.19 4.56 -3.27
N SER A 118 6.40 4.01 -3.26
CA SER A 118 7.45 4.41 -2.32
C SER A 118 7.81 5.90 -2.47
N HIS A 119 7.98 6.38 -3.71
CA HIS A 119 8.26 7.79 -3.97
C HIS A 119 7.09 8.71 -3.64
N ALA A 120 5.85 8.28 -3.90
CA ALA A 120 4.67 9.05 -3.51
C ALA A 120 4.63 9.23 -1.98
N ARG A 121 4.88 8.16 -1.23
CA ARG A 121 4.92 8.18 0.24
C ARG A 121 6.01 9.10 0.81
N TYR A 122 7.18 9.13 0.16
CA TYR A 122 8.26 10.06 0.49
C TYR A 122 7.82 11.53 0.26
N ARG A 123 7.24 11.83 -0.91
CA ARG A 123 6.78 13.19 -1.26
C ARG A 123 5.64 13.69 -0.36
N SER A 124 4.79 12.79 0.14
CA SER A 124 3.72 13.13 1.08
C SER A 124 4.19 13.38 2.52
N GLY A 125 5.50 13.33 2.80
CA GLY A 125 6.07 13.62 4.12
C GLY A 125 5.85 12.53 5.18
N VAL A 126 5.34 11.36 4.79
CA VAL A 126 5.12 10.19 5.67
C VAL A 126 6.44 9.47 5.97
N MET A 127 7.44 9.65 5.11
CA MET A 127 8.83 9.23 5.31
C MET A 127 9.70 10.42 4.94
N GLN A 128 9.81 11.40 5.82
CA GLN A 128 10.80 12.47 5.66
C GLN A 128 12.20 11.87 5.87
N PRO A 129 13.22 12.27 5.08
CA PRO A 129 14.58 11.99 5.48
C PRO A 129 14.79 12.66 6.85
N MET A 130 15.45 11.95 7.77
CA MET A 130 15.98 12.57 8.98
C MET A 130 16.70 13.86 8.55
N PRO A 131 16.42 15.02 9.18
CA PRO A 131 17.19 16.21 8.86
C PRO A 131 18.66 15.88 9.09
N GLU A 132 19.48 16.04 8.04
CA GLU A 132 20.93 16.08 8.19
C GLU A 132 21.21 17.22 9.16
N ASP A 133 21.95 16.96 10.25
CA ASP A 133 22.28 17.92 11.31
C ASP A 133 22.49 19.34 10.75
N GLU A 134 21.44 20.16 10.83
CA GLU A 134 21.52 21.59 10.60
C GLU A 134 22.31 22.17 11.78
N GLY A 135 23.61 22.31 11.57
CA GLY A 135 24.46 23.21 12.34
C GLY A 135 25.14 22.62 13.57
N VAL A 136 26.17 21.80 13.37
CA VAL A 136 27.36 21.90 14.22
C VAL A 136 28.24 23.01 13.64
N THR A 137 27.93 24.26 13.97
CA THR A 137 28.88 25.35 13.79
C THR A 137 30.04 25.10 14.74
N ALA A 138 31.15 24.60 14.20
CA ALA A 138 32.42 24.55 14.90
C ALA A 138 33.02 25.96 15.00
N GLU A 139 32.36 26.85 15.76
CA GLU A 139 32.98 28.10 16.19
C GLU A 139 33.34 27.95 17.67
N PRO A 140 34.64 27.87 18.01
CA PRO A 140 35.05 27.72 19.40
C PRO A 140 34.83 29.03 20.16
N GLU A 141 34.24 28.92 21.35
CA GLU A 141 34.01 30.03 22.27
C GLU A 141 35.34 30.77 22.58
N PRO A 142 35.41 32.10 22.44
CA PRO A 142 36.61 32.85 22.81
C PRO A 142 36.76 32.91 24.34
N ARG A 143 37.97 32.65 24.81
CA ARG A 143 38.35 32.67 26.23
C ARG A 143 38.71 34.06 26.72
#